data_AF-A0AAU6ILB5-F1
#
_entry.id   AF-A0AAU6ILB5-F1
#
_cell.length_a   1.000
_cell.length_b   1.000
_cell.length_c   1.000
_cell.angle_alpha   90.00
_cell.angle_beta   90.00
_cell.angle_gamma   90.00
#
_symmetry.space_group_name_H-M   'P 1'
#
loop_
_entity.id
_entity.type
_entity.pdbx_description
1 polymer ?
#
loop_
_entity_poly.entity_id
_entity_poly.type
_entity_poly.pdbx_seq_one_letter_code
_entity_poly.pdbx_strand_id
1 'polypeptide(L)'
;MDVSGPRVGDDMTVEVALSVMASARVGYLLLCDEDEQCTGAITRAQLTAVRDSSAYTDRIRVRDVLGAGEHDRVPGVLALVR
;
A
#
# COMPACT_ATOMS: atom_id res chain seq x y z
N MET A 1 -13.37 19.64 6.42
CA MET A 1 -12.23 18.73 6.60
C MET A 1 -12.80 17.33 6.55
N ASP A 2 -12.48 16.52 5.54
CA ASP A 2 -12.37 15.07 5.74
C ASP A 2 -11.80 14.41 4.48
N VAL A 3 -10.48 14.30 4.42
CA VAL A 3 -9.87 13.16 3.73
C VAL A 3 -9.86 12.05 4.78
N SER A 4 -10.94 11.28 4.84
CA SER A 4 -11.47 10.53 6.01
C SER A 4 -10.62 9.39 6.61
N GLY A 5 -9.30 9.40 6.41
CA GLY A 5 -8.40 8.35 6.90
C GLY A 5 -7.10 8.92 7.48
N PRO A 6 -6.43 8.20 8.40
CA PRO A 6 -5.13 8.57 8.91
C PRO A 6 -4.12 8.66 7.75
N ARG A 7 -3.33 9.74 7.76
CA ARG A 7 -2.25 9.98 6.80
C ARG A 7 -0.95 9.45 7.38
N VAL A 8 -0.18 8.71 6.60
CA VAL A 8 1.13 8.17 6.97
C VAL A 8 2.16 8.49 5.91
N GLY A 9 3.42 8.65 6.33
CA GLY A 9 4.54 8.82 5.40
C GLY A 9 4.76 7.56 4.56
N ASP A 10 5.14 7.74 3.31
CA ASP A 10 5.32 6.64 2.35
C ASP A 10 6.59 5.80 2.62
N ASP A 11 7.48 6.27 3.51
CA ASP A 11 8.61 5.49 4.06
C ASP A 11 8.22 4.50 5.16
N MET A 12 6.98 4.56 5.67
CA MET A 12 6.54 3.70 6.76
C MET A 12 6.61 2.22 6.35
N THR A 13 7.02 1.34 7.27
CA THR A 13 7.04 -0.10 6.99
C THR A 13 5.64 -0.71 7.05
N VAL A 14 5.48 -1.86 6.40
CA VAL A 14 4.22 -2.63 6.40
C VAL A 14 3.73 -2.93 7.83
N GLU A 15 4.62 -3.33 8.74
CA GLU A 15 4.25 -3.68 10.13
C GLU A 15 3.74 -2.47 10.92
N VAL A 16 4.38 -1.31 10.76
CA VAL A 16 3.97 -0.08 11.44
C VAL A 16 2.63 0.39 10.87
N ALA A 17 2.44 0.32 9.55
CA ALA A 17 1.17 0.67 8.91
C ALA A 17 0.00 -0.22 9.40
N LEU A 18 0.22 -1.53 9.52
CA LEU A 18 -0.78 -2.46 10.09
C LEU A 18 -1.10 -2.15 11.55
N SER A 19 -0.08 -1.79 12.34
CA SER A 19 -0.25 -1.39 13.74
C SER A 19 -1.06 -0.10 13.87
N VAL A 20 -0.81 0.88 12.99
CA VAL A 20 -1.58 2.14 12.91
C VAL A 20 -3.03 1.85 12.53
N MET A 21 -3.28 1.03 11.51
CA MET A 21 -4.64 0.63 11.11
C MET A 21 -5.39 -0.05 12.26
N ALA A 22 -4.74 -0.95 12.99
CA ALA A 22 -5.32 -1.63 14.15
C ALA A 22 -5.65 -0.63 15.27
N SER A 23 -4.75 0.31 15.54
CA SER A 23 -4.91 1.32 16.60
C SER A 23 -6.01 2.33 16.27
N ALA A 24 -6.08 2.78 15.02
CA ALA A 24 -7.09 3.72 14.53
C ALA A 24 -8.42 3.06 14.13
N ARG A 25 -8.48 1.72 14.12
CA ARG A 25 -9.65 0.93 13.68
C ARG A 25 -10.10 1.28 12.25
N VAL A 26 -9.15 1.49 11.36
CA VAL A 26 -9.40 1.82 9.95
C VAL A 26 -8.96 0.70 9.01
N GLY A 27 -9.58 0.61 7.84
CA GLY A 27 -9.24 -0.37 6.81
C GLY A 27 -8.23 0.12 5.76
N TYR A 28 -7.92 1.42 5.75
CA TYR A 28 -7.02 2.04 4.79
C TYR A 28 -6.26 3.22 5.41
N LEU A 29 -5.12 3.55 4.82
CA LEU A 29 -4.31 4.71 5.14
C LEU A 29 -4.05 5.51 3.87
N LEU A 30 -3.97 6.83 4.01
CA LEU A 30 -3.52 7.72 2.95
C LEU A 30 -2.00 7.86 3.03
N LEU A 31 -1.31 7.72 1.91
CA LEU A 31 0.13 7.88 1.82
C LEU A 31 0.47 9.32 1.48
N CYS A 32 1.37 9.90 2.26
CA CYS A 32 2.00 11.16 1.98
C CYS A 32 3.46 10.93 1.61
N ASP A 33 3.93 11.56 0.54
CA ASP A 33 5.37 11.62 0.29
C ASP A 33 6.05 12.68 1.17
N GLU A 34 7.34 12.92 0.92
CA GLU A 34 8.19 13.86 1.64
C GLU A 34 7.69 15.32 1.56
N ASP A 35 6.99 15.69 0.47
CA ASP A 35 6.35 16.99 0.26
C ASP A 35 4.95 17.09 0.94
N GLU A 36 4.62 16.15 1.82
CA GLU A 36 3.31 16.03 2.49
C GLU A 36 2.12 15.87 1.51
N GLN A 37 2.40 15.53 0.25
CA GLN A 37 1.39 15.39 -0.78
C GLN A 37 0.81 13.98 -0.76
N CYS A 38 -0.53 13.88 -0.83
CA CYS A 38 -1.19 12.58 -0.84
C CYS A 38 -0.93 11.87 -2.18
N THR A 39 -0.08 10.85 -2.18
CA THR A 39 0.32 10.11 -3.38
C THR A 39 -0.57 8.91 -3.66
N GLY A 40 -1.27 8.39 -2.64
CA GLY A 40 -2.17 7.26 -2.82
C GLY A 40 -2.86 6.82 -1.55
N ALA A 41 -3.57 5.70 -1.63
CA ALA A 41 -4.19 5.04 -0.51
C ALA A 41 -3.78 3.56 -0.51
N ILE A 42 -3.52 3.02 0.68
CA ILE A 42 -3.17 1.62 0.86
C ILE A 42 -4.16 0.94 1.80
N THR A 43 -4.63 -0.23 1.40
CA THR A 43 -5.62 -1.01 2.17
C THR A 43 -4.93 -2.07 3.03
N ARG A 44 -5.61 -2.46 4.11
CA ARG A 44 -5.16 -3.58 4.96
C ARG A 44 -4.96 -4.87 4.18
N ALA A 45 -5.80 -5.12 3.17
CA ALA A 45 -5.72 -6.30 2.32
C ALA A 45 -4.42 -6.33 1.50
N GLN A 46 -4.03 -5.20 0.89
CA GLN A 46 -2.78 -5.08 0.15
C GLN A 46 -1.55 -5.31 1.04
N LEU A 47 -1.54 -4.69 2.23
CA LEU A 47 -0.44 -4.89 3.19
C LEU A 47 -0.33 -6.34 3.65
N THR A 48 -1.46 -6.99 3.92
CA THR A 48 -1.48 -8.39 4.36
C THR A 48 -1.01 -9.31 3.24
N ALA A 49 -1.47 -9.11 2.00
CA ALA A 49 -1.03 -9.90 0.85
C ALA A 49 0.48 -9.83 0.62
N VAL A 50 1.10 -8.65 0.78
CA VAL A 50 2.56 -8.51 0.69
C VAL A 50 3.26 -9.18 1.87
N ARG A 51 2.74 -9.04 3.09
CA ARG A 51 3.31 -9.66 4.28
C ARG A 51 3.29 -11.20 4.22
N ASP A 52 2.24 -11.78 3.65
CA ASP A 52 2.12 -13.22 3.45
C ASP A 52 2.95 -13.74 2.24
N SER A 53 3.58 -12.84 1.47
CA SER A 53 4.42 -13.22 0.34
C SER A 53 5.82 -13.68 0.77
N SER A 54 6.38 -14.64 0.04
CA SER A 54 7.76 -15.11 0.24
C SER A 54 8.82 -14.04 -0.07
N ALA A 55 8.45 -12.99 -0.82
CA ALA A 55 9.31 -11.85 -1.10
C ALA A 55 9.33 -10.81 0.04
N TYR A 56 8.55 -11.02 1.10
CA TYR A 56 8.46 -10.08 2.20
C TYR A 56 9.79 -9.93 2.94
N THR A 57 10.16 -8.68 3.18
CA THR A 57 11.22 -8.34 4.14
C THR A 57 10.66 -7.28 5.07
N ASP A 58 11.12 -7.27 6.32
CA ASP A 58 10.71 -6.27 7.32
C ASP A 58 11.03 -4.81 6.91
N ARG A 59 11.88 -4.64 5.87
CA ARG A 59 12.26 -3.35 5.31
C ARG A 59 11.32 -2.84 4.22
N ILE A 60 10.33 -3.62 3.79
CA ILE A 60 9.40 -3.19 2.73
C ILE A 60 8.59 -1.99 3.23
N ARG A 61 8.64 -0.91 2.46
CA ARG A 61 7.92 0.34 2.73
C ARG A 61 6.54 0.28 2.07
N VAL A 62 5.59 1.02 2.61
CA VAL A 62 4.22 1.09 2.07
C VAL A 62 4.18 1.61 0.62
N ARG A 63 5.12 2.47 0.23
CA ARG A 63 5.27 2.93 -1.17
C ARG A 63 5.61 1.79 -2.14
N ASP A 64 6.43 0.82 -1.71
CA ASP A 64 6.86 -0.29 -2.55
C ASP A 64 5.71 -1.28 -2.81
N VAL A 65 4.75 -1.34 -1.89
CA VAL A 65 3.54 -2.18 -2.03
C VAL A 65 2.62 -1.65 -3.15
N LEU A 66 2.53 -0.33 -3.32
CA LEU A 66 1.78 0.25 -4.44
C LEU A 66 2.45 -0.03 -5.79
N GLY A 67 3.79 -0.02 -5.84
CA GLY A 67 4.54 -0.38 -7.04
C GLY A 67 4.54 -1.88 -7.37
N ALA A 68 4.44 -2.75 -6.35
CA ALA A 68 4.44 -4.20 -6.54
C ALA A 68 3.16 -4.72 -7.23
N GLY A 69 2.02 -4.06 -7.05
CA GLY A 69 0.77 -4.39 -7.75
C GLY A 69 0.82 -4.18 -9.26
N GLU A 70 1.78 -3.40 -9.75
CA GLU A 70 2.01 -3.17 -11.18
C GLU A 70 3.11 -4.09 -11.76
N HIS A 71 3.97 -4.66 -10.89
CA HIS A 71 5.09 -5.53 -11.30
C HIS A 71 4.76 -7.04 -11.32
N ASP A 72 3.63 -7.46 -10.74
CA ASP A 72 3.05 -8.81 -10.92
C ASP A 72 1.98 -8.86 -12.04
N ARG A 73 1.83 -7.77 -12.82
CA ARG A 73 1.26 -7.92 -14.16
C ARG A 73 2.34 -8.50 -15.05
N VAL A 74 2.33 -9.82 -15.21
CA VAL A 74 2.46 -10.33 -16.59
C VAL A 74 1.49 -9.50 -17.43
N PRO A 75 1.92 -8.80 -18.50
CA PRO A 75 1.01 -8.19 -19.45
C PRO A 75 0.27 -9.35 -20.10
N GLY A 76 -0.82 -9.78 -19.48
CA GLY A 76 -1.74 -10.72 -20.04
C GLY A 76 -2.17 -10.11 -21.37
N VAL A 77 -1.74 -10.77 -22.44
CA VAL A 77 -2.28 -10.65 -23.79
C VAL A 77 -3.78 -10.42 -23.66
N LEU A 78 -4.19 -9.16 -23.75
CA LEU A 78 -5.56 -8.82 -24.09
C LEU A 78 -5.61 -9.02 -25.60
N ALA A 79 -5.81 -10.28 -25.96
CA ALA A 79 -6.37 -10.69 -27.24
C ALA A 79 -7.71 -9.98 -27.40
N LEU A 80 -7.67 -8.77 -27.94
CA LEU A 80 -8.82 -8.11 -28.51
C LEU A 80 -8.95 -8.64 -29.93
N VAL A 81 -9.68 -9.75 -30.04
CA VAL A 81 -10.35 -10.16 -31.27
C VAL A 81 -11.28 -9.03 -31.71
N ARG A 82 -11.07 -8.55 -32.93
CA ARG A 82 -12.12 -8.26 -33.90
C ARG A 82 -11.48 -8.08 -35.28
#